data_AF-A0A1Q7RG48-F1
#
_entry.id   AF-A0A1Q7RG48-F1
#
_cell.length_a   1.000
_cell.length_b   1.000
_cell.length_c   1.000
_cell.angle_alpha   90.00
_cell.angle_beta   90.00
_cell.angle_gamma   90.00
#
_symmetry.space_group_name_H-M   'P 1'
#
loop_
_entity.id
_entity.type
_entity.pdbx_description
1 polymer ?
#
loop_
_entity_poly.entity_id
_entity_poly.type
_entity_poly.pdbx_seq_one_letter_code
_entity_poly.pdbx_strand_id
1 'polypeptide(L)'
;MFRSVRWCFATGLVLLIGLQLFSFLYYVREQRLLTAYFDRVARPSLPPSEQVKAVVLSLKDKPDDGNNSYFLFPFLRFLRPTPGQVIFKGGDCADRSRLVIALLARRGIHASKWALYNARGESVHAVVQADVESGKMVADPLFGLWFPKRQDGYYAIRDLKEDPAILLNRLAELRASNARPGAARWDFYPSAQYVYSDARTINWSKSLILKLSYWLLRRVMGQRADELARPAFVEEPPLIVIYGTAALEFIVLLVWLGIRRWQWKRRTTAAAGWHRIAEKTVGVVRDVQMKGREDGSGFLDH
;
A
#
# COMPACT_ATOMS: atom_id res chain seq x y z
N MET A 1 -14.85 -35.90 -4.48
CA MET A 1 -14.95 -34.44 -4.76
C MET A 1 -14.78 -33.56 -3.50
N PHE A 2 -15.54 -33.75 -2.42
CA PHE A 2 -15.54 -32.83 -1.26
C PHE A 2 -14.27 -32.84 -0.38
N ARG A 3 -13.58 -33.98 -0.25
CA ARG A 3 -12.26 -34.03 0.42
C ARG A 3 -11.25 -33.18 -0.35
N SER A 4 -11.22 -33.29 -1.67
CA SER A 4 -10.32 -32.54 -2.54
C SER A 4 -10.51 -31.03 -2.41
N VAL A 5 -11.76 -30.55 -2.35
CA VAL A 5 -12.04 -29.12 -2.12
C VAL A 5 -11.51 -28.64 -0.77
N ARG A 6 -11.74 -29.39 0.31
CA ARG A 6 -11.20 -29.06 1.65
C ARG A 6 -9.68 -28.97 1.67
N TRP A 7 -9.01 -29.90 1.00
CA TRP A 7 -7.55 -29.90 0.88
C TRP A 7 -7.04 -28.70 0.08
N CYS A 8 -7.73 -28.30 -1.01
CA CYS A 8 -7.37 -27.10 -1.75
C CYS A 8 -7.47 -25.83 -0.89
N PHE A 9 -8.56 -25.67 -0.12
CA PHE A 9 -8.72 -24.52 0.79
C PHE A 9 -7.64 -24.51 1.88
N ALA A 10 -7.38 -25.65 2.53
CA ALA A 10 -6.36 -25.75 3.57
C ALA A 10 -4.96 -25.47 3.03
N THR A 11 -4.62 -26.03 1.88
CA THR A 11 -3.32 -25.80 1.23
C THR A 11 -3.14 -24.32 0.85
N GLY A 12 -4.18 -23.71 0.28
CA GLY A 12 -4.16 -22.28 -0.04
C GLY A 12 -3.92 -21.40 1.18
N LEU A 13 -4.61 -21.67 2.29
CA LEU A 13 -4.40 -20.93 3.54
C LEU A 13 -2.99 -21.11 4.11
N VAL A 14 -2.45 -22.34 4.09
CA VAL A 14 -1.07 -22.60 4.55
C VAL A 14 -0.06 -21.82 3.71
N LEU A 15 -0.25 -21.74 2.38
CA LEU A 15 0.61 -20.96 1.50
C LEU A 15 0.53 -19.45 1.79
N LEU A 16 -0.67 -18.92 2.04
CA LEU A 16 -0.86 -17.50 2.39
C LEU A 16 -0.19 -17.17 3.73
N ILE A 17 -0.39 -18.01 4.76
CA ILE A 17 0.25 -17.86 6.06
C ILE A 17 1.79 -17.96 5.94
N GLY A 18 2.28 -18.91 5.14
CA GLY A 18 3.72 -19.04 4.87
C GLY A 18 4.30 -17.78 4.23
N LEU A 19 3.60 -17.20 3.25
CA LEU A 19 4.00 -15.95 2.60
C LEU A 19 3.94 -14.75 3.57
N GLN A 20 2.95 -14.70 4.46
CA GLN A 20 2.88 -13.70 5.53
C GLN A 20 4.07 -13.79 6.48
N LEU A 21 4.38 -15.00 6.96
CA LEU A 21 5.48 -15.22 7.88
C LEU A 21 6.82 -14.85 7.23
N PHE A 22 7.04 -15.28 5.98
CA PHE A 22 8.21 -14.88 5.20
C PHE A 22 8.31 -13.35 5.08
N SER A 23 7.21 -12.68 4.73
CA SER A 23 7.16 -11.23 4.55
C SER A 23 7.39 -10.49 5.86
N PHE A 24 6.85 -10.99 6.97
CA PHE A 24 7.06 -10.44 8.31
C PHE A 24 8.52 -10.59 8.76
N LEU A 25 9.13 -11.76 8.58
CA LEU A 25 10.54 -11.98 8.90
C LEU A 25 11.45 -11.07 8.07
N TYR A 26 11.14 -10.91 6.78
CA TYR A 26 11.86 -9.98 5.93
C TYR A 26 11.69 -8.53 6.41
N TYR A 27 10.45 -8.12 6.71
CA TYR A 27 10.16 -6.79 7.24
C TYR A 27 10.98 -6.50 8.50
N VAL A 28 10.98 -7.41 9.48
CA VAL A 28 11.75 -7.24 10.73
C VAL A 28 13.25 -7.13 10.45
N ARG A 29 13.78 -7.96 9.55
CA ARG A 29 15.19 -7.88 9.13
C ARG A 29 15.50 -6.55 8.47
N GLU A 30 14.61 -6.09 7.59
CA GLU A 30 14.74 -4.80 6.90
C GLU A 30 14.69 -3.63 7.88
N GLN A 31 13.80 -3.62 8.86
CA GLN A 31 13.76 -2.57 9.87
C GLN A 31 15.07 -2.44 10.65
N ARG A 32 15.71 -3.57 10.99
CA ARG A 32 17.03 -3.57 11.65
C ARG A 32 18.11 -2.98 10.74
N LEU A 33 18.08 -3.34 9.45
CA LEU A 33 18.98 -2.81 8.44
C LEU A 33 18.80 -1.30 8.27
N LEU A 34 17.56 -0.81 8.20
CA LEU A 34 17.24 0.60 8.06
C LEU A 34 17.68 1.40 9.28
N THR A 35 17.45 0.90 10.49
CA THR A 35 17.95 1.55 11.72
C THR A 35 19.47 1.60 11.73
N ALA A 36 20.16 0.49 11.43
CA ALA A 36 21.62 0.46 11.40
C ALA A 36 22.22 1.39 10.31
N TYR A 37 21.55 1.50 9.16
CA TYR A 37 21.94 2.45 8.12
C TYR A 37 21.71 3.90 8.56
N PHE A 38 20.53 4.20 9.12
CA PHE A 38 20.21 5.53 9.62
C PHE A 38 21.25 6.01 10.63
N ASP A 39 21.58 5.19 11.61
CA ASP A 39 22.50 5.53 12.70
C ASP A 39 23.93 5.79 12.20
N ARG A 40 24.29 5.18 11.07
CA ARG A 40 25.57 5.42 10.39
C ARG A 40 25.59 6.76 9.68
N VAL A 41 24.49 7.17 9.05
CA VAL A 41 24.45 8.35 8.18
C VAL A 41 24.00 9.60 8.90
N ALA A 42 23.15 9.49 9.92
CA ALA A 42 22.56 10.61 10.65
C ALA A 42 22.64 10.33 12.16
N ARG A 43 23.40 11.17 12.86
CA ARG A 43 23.54 11.05 14.32
C ARG A 43 22.21 11.39 15.00
N PRO A 44 21.75 10.61 16.01
CA PRO A 44 20.49 10.89 16.71
C PRO A 44 20.45 12.23 17.45
N SER A 45 21.62 12.79 17.79
CA SER A 45 21.74 14.09 18.46
C SER A 45 21.52 15.28 17.54
N LEU A 46 21.50 15.08 16.22
CA LEU A 46 21.26 16.15 15.26
C LEU A 46 19.78 16.53 15.26
N PRO A 47 19.43 17.80 15.01
CA PRO A 47 18.05 18.19 14.80
C PRO A 47 17.46 17.47 13.56
N PRO A 48 16.14 17.25 13.51
CA PRO A 48 15.48 16.57 12.39
C PRO A 48 15.88 17.08 11.00
N SER A 49 16.02 18.39 10.79
CA SER A 49 16.42 18.93 9.49
C SER A 49 17.82 18.48 9.05
N GLU A 50 18.78 18.41 9.98
CA GLU A 50 20.13 17.91 9.71
C GLU A 50 20.13 16.39 9.49
N GLN A 51 19.26 15.65 10.17
CA GLN A 51 19.06 14.22 9.89
C GLN A 51 18.52 14.00 8.47
N VAL A 52 17.55 14.81 8.02
CA VAL A 52 17.02 14.76 6.65
C VAL A 52 18.13 15.03 5.63
N LYS A 53 18.92 16.09 5.81
CA LYS A 53 20.06 16.41 4.93
C LYS A 53 21.07 15.28 4.88
N ALA A 54 21.47 14.75 6.03
CA ALA A 54 22.47 13.69 6.12
C ALA A 54 22.01 12.40 5.40
N VAL A 55 20.74 12.02 5.57
CA VAL A 55 20.15 10.89 4.85
C VAL A 55 20.15 11.16 3.34
N VAL A 56 19.70 12.33 2.89
CA VAL A 56 19.67 12.70 1.46
C VAL A 56 21.08 12.69 0.85
N LEU A 57 22.05 13.30 1.52
CA LEU A 57 23.44 13.36 1.08
C LEU A 57 24.11 11.97 1.03
N SER A 58 23.71 11.05 1.91
CA SER A 58 24.21 9.66 1.87
C SER A 58 23.87 8.91 0.58
N LEU A 59 22.89 9.40 -0.19
CA LEU A 59 22.44 8.81 -1.45
C LEU A 59 23.17 9.39 -2.68
N LYS A 60 24.07 10.36 -2.49
CA LYS A 60 24.77 11.05 -3.58
C LYS A 60 25.51 10.09 -4.50
N ASP A 61 26.25 9.13 -3.96
CA ASP A 61 27.09 8.22 -4.76
C ASP A 61 26.34 6.96 -5.20
N LYS A 62 25.01 6.92 -5.01
CA LYS A 62 24.18 5.79 -5.44
C LYS A 62 23.74 5.98 -6.89
N PRO A 63 23.60 4.91 -7.67
CA PRO A 63 23.00 4.97 -9.00
C PRO A 63 21.60 5.61 -8.95
N ASP A 64 21.31 6.48 -9.92
CA ASP A 64 20.05 7.21 -10.07
C ASP A 64 19.11 6.60 -11.12
N ASP A 65 19.55 5.52 -11.78
CA ASP A 65 18.73 4.72 -12.67
C ASP A 65 17.69 3.90 -11.89
N GLY A 66 16.59 3.56 -12.57
CA GLY A 66 15.52 2.79 -11.97
C GLY A 66 16.03 1.45 -11.42
N ASN A 67 15.63 1.09 -10.21
CA ASN A 67 16.06 -0.15 -9.58
C ASN A 67 15.13 -1.30 -9.99
N ASN A 68 15.66 -2.22 -10.80
CA ASN A 68 14.92 -3.38 -11.33
C ASN A 68 14.74 -4.51 -10.31
N SER A 69 15.11 -4.31 -9.04
CA SER A 69 14.86 -5.27 -7.98
C SER A 69 13.38 -5.27 -7.58
N TYR A 70 12.94 -6.40 -7.05
CA TYR A 70 11.59 -6.60 -6.54
C TYR A 70 11.65 -7.40 -5.25
N PHE A 71 10.67 -7.22 -4.37
CA PHE A 71 10.62 -7.87 -3.06
C PHE A 71 10.41 -9.40 -3.16
N LEU A 72 9.64 -9.87 -4.15
CA LEU A 72 9.27 -11.28 -4.29
C LEU A 72 9.64 -11.83 -5.69
N PHE A 73 8.82 -11.53 -6.69
CA PHE A 73 8.96 -12.07 -8.05
C PHE A 73 8.88 -10.97 -9.11
N PRO A 74 9.49 -11.17 -10.30
CA PRO A 74 9.47 -10.15 -11.35
C PRO A 74 8.07 -9.81 -11.84
N PHE A 75 7.08 -10.70 -11.76
CA PHE A 75 5.71 -10.36 -12.16
C PHE A 75 5.00 -9.43 -11.15
N LEU A 76 5.56 -9.25 -9.95
CA LEU A 76 5.08 -8.33 -8.91
C LEU A 76 5.83 -6.99 -8.94
N ARG A 77 6.22 -6.49 -10.13
CA ARG A 77 6.95 -5.20 -10.29
C ARG A 77 6.26 -4.02 -9.60
N PHE A 78 4.94 -4.08 -9.43
CA PHE A 78 4.17 -3.03 -8.76
C PHE A 78 4.60 -2.83 -7.29
N LEU A 79 5.15 -3.86 -6.63
CA LEU A 79 5.67 -3.79 -5.27
C LEU A 79 6.90 -2.88 -5.18
N ARG A 80 7.62 -2.71 -6.31
CA ARG A 80 8.87 -1.94 -6.42
C ARG A 80 9.99 -2.50 -5.50
N PRO A 81 11.23 -2.00 -5.58
CA PRO A 81 12.29 -2.39 -4.67
C PRO A 81 11.94 -2.05 -3.21
N THR A 82 12.50 -2.83 -2.30
CA THR A 82 12.44 -2.55 -0.87
C THR A 82 13.43 -1.43 -0.48
N PRO A 83 13.18 -0.65 0.58
CA PRO A 83 14.12 0.37 1.05
C PRO A 83 15.57 -0.15 1.20
N GLY A 84 15.75 -1.37 1.74
CA GLY A 84 17.06 -2.00 1.83
C GLY A 84 17.72 -2.24 0.47
N GLN A 85 16.95 -2.66 -0.55
CA GLN A 85 17.47 -2.78 -1.92
C GLN A 85 17.91 -1.42 -2.50
N VAL A 86 17.21 -0.34 -2.17
CA VAL A 86 17.55 1.03 -2.61
C VAL A 86 18.86 1.51 -1.97
N ILE A 87 19.10 1.19 -0.68
CA ILE A 87 20.38 1.49 -0.02
C ILE A 87 21.58 0.92 -0.79
N PHE A 88 21.46 -0.31 -1.28
CA PHE A 88 22.58 -0.98 -1.95
C PHE A 88 22.69 -0.66 -3.43
N LYS A 89 21.57 -0.60 -4.14
CA LYS A 89 21.54 -0.53 -5.60
C LYS A 89 21.15 0.84 -6.15
N GLY A 90 20.77 1.79 -5.29
CA GLY A 90 20.19 3.04 -5.73
C GLY A 90 18.77 2.88 -6.25
N GLY A 91 18.34 3.82 -7.07
CA GLY A 91 16.97 3.89 -7.59
C GLY A 91 16.60 5.29 -8.06
N ASP A 92 15.44 5.38 -8.70
CA ASP A 92 14.88 6.63 -9.21
C ASP A 92 14.39 7.57 -8.08
N CYS A 93 13.86 8.74 -8.46
CA CYS A 93 13.33 9.72 -7.50
C CYS A 93 12.26 9.15 -6.55
N ALA A 94 11.41 8.24 -7.02
CA ALA A 94 10.35 7.66 -6.23
C ALA A 94 10.87 6.58 -5.26
N ASP A 95 11.86 5.77 -5.67
CA ASP A 95 12.53 4.78 -4.83
C ASP A 95 13.35 5.46 -3.72
N ARG A 96 14.10 6.52 -4.07
CA ARG A 96 14.85 7.29 -3.08
C ARG A 96 13.94 8.02 -2.09
N SER A 97 12.85 8.64 -2.56
CA SER A 97 11.87 9.27 -1.68
C SER A 97 11.26 8.27 -0.69
N ARG A 98 10.98 7.04 -1.14
CA ARG A 98 10.52 5.95 -0.28
C ARG A 98 11.53 5.57 0.79
N LEU A 99 12.78 5.41 0.39
CA LEU A 99 13.87 5.10 1.32
C LEU A 99 14.00 6.20 2.38
N VAL A 100 14.01 7.47 1.98
CA VAL A 100 14.10 8.61 2.92
C VAL A 100 12.95 8.58 3.92
N ILE A 101 11.71 8.38 3.47
CA ILE A 101 10.54 8.30 4.35
C ILE A 101 10.66 7.12 5.33
N ALA A 102 11.02 5.94 4.84
CA ALA A 102 11.17 4.74 5.67
C ALA A 102 12.29 4.92 6.72
N LEU A 103 13.38 5.59 6.36
CA LEU A 103 14.48 5.94 7.25
C LEU A 103 14.04 6.93 8.34
N LEU A 104 13.40 8.04 7.96
CA LEU A 104 12.95 9.07 8.90
C LEU A 104 11.90 8.53 9.90
N ALA A 105 11.01 7.65 9.44
CA ALA A 105 10.04 6.98 10.31
C ALA A 105 10.69 6.19 11.45
N ARG A 106 11.93 5.69 11.30
CA ARG A 106 12.67 4.99 12.36
C ARG A 106 13.00 5.88 13.56
N ARG A 107 13.00 7.20 13.37
CA ARG A 107 13.28 8.21 14.40
C ARG A 107 12.05 9.04 14.76
N GLY A 108 10.86 8.60 14.35
CA GLY A 108 9.61 9.35 14.60
C GLY A 108 9.51 10.65 13.81
N ILE A 109 10.36 10.85 12.78
CA ILE A 109 10.28 12.01 11.90
C ILE A 109 9.24 11.70 10.83
N HIS A 110 8.10 12.37 10.92
CA HIS A 110 7.04 12.21 9.93
C HIS A 110 7.46 12.79 8.58
N ALA A 111 7.27 12.02 7.52
CA ALA A 111 7.59 12.44 6.17
C ALA A 111 6.57 11.91 5.16
N SER A 112 6.38 12.65 4.08
CA SER A 112 5.44 12.34 3.02
C SER A 112 6.09 12.53 1.66
N LYS A 113 5.74 11.66 0.72
CA LYS A 113 6.18 11.77 -0.67
C LYS A 113 5.25 12.70 -1.43
N TRP A 114 5.81 13.55 -2.27
CA TRP A 114 5.08 14.44 -3.16
C TRP A 114 5.52 14.22 -4.59
N ALA A 115 4.56 13.89 -5.45
CA ALA A 115 4.75 13.80 -6.89
C ALA A 115 4.63 15.20 -7.52
N LEU A 116 5.60 15.54 -8.37
CA LEU A 116 5.57 16.74 -9.21
C LEU A 116 4.99 16.37 -10.57
N TYR A 117 4.23 17.31 -11.13
CA TYR A 117 3.50 17.12 -12.38
C TYR A 117 3.96 18.12 -13.43
N ASN A 118 4.08 17.66 -14.67
CA ASN A 118 4.32 18.54 -15.80
C ASN A 118 3.02 19.19 -16.28
N ALA A 119 3.12 20.12 -17.25
CA ALA A 119 1.97 20.80 -17.85
C ALA A 119 0.96 19.84 -18.54
N ARG A 120 1.35 18.60 -18.85
CA ARG A 120 0.47 17.55 -19.40
C ARG A 120 -0.28 16.77 -18.32
N GLY A 121 -0.05 17.07 -17.03
CA GLY A 121 -0.64 16.35 -15.92
C GLY A 121 -0.01 14.97 -15.68
N GLU A 122 1.21 14.74 -16.16
CA GLU A 122 1.97 13.51 -15.94
C GLU A 122 2.90 13.68 -14.73
N SER A 123 2.95 12.67 -13.86
CA SER A 123 3.91 12.66 -12.76
C SER A 123 5.31 12.38 -13.29
N VAL A 124 6.21 13.36 -13.17
CA VAL A 124 7.56 13.33 -13.76
C VAL A 124 8.68 13.28 -12.73
N HIS A 125 8.39 13.63 -11.47
CA HIS A 125 9.38 13.62 -10.40
C HIS A 125 8.73 13.39 -9.03
N ALA A 126 9.54 13.06 -8.02
CA ALA A 126 9.08 12.88 -6.65
C ALA A 126 10.08 13.47 -5.65
N VAL A 127 9.55 14.14 -4.63
CA VAL A 127 10.28 14.76 -3.53
C VAL A 127 9.68 14.35 -2.18
N VAL A 128 10.36 14.71 -1.10
CA VAL A 128 9.92 14.43 0.27
C VAL A 128 9.62 15.74 0.99
N GLN A 129 8.53 15.78 1.75
CA GLN A 129 8.29 16.80 2.76
C GLN A 129 8.34 16.13 4.13
N ALA A 130 9.27 16.56 4.98
CA ALA A 130 9.46 16.07 6.33
C ALA A 130 9.07 17.11 7.37
N ASP A 131 8.60 16.65 8.52
CA ASP A 131 8.37 17.46 9.72
C ASP A 131 9.71 17.63 10.44
N VAL A 132 10.14 18.88 10.61
CA VAL A 132 11.42 19.24 11.22
C VAL A 132 11.17 20.21 12.38
N GLU A 133 12.22 20.50 13.15
CA GLU A 133 12.14 21.39 14.32
C GLU A 133 11.53 22.77 14.01
N SER A 134 11.79 23.30 12.80
CA SER A 134 11.26 24.59 12.35
C SER A 134 9.94 24.49 11.56
N GLY A 135 9.22 23.37 11.65
CA GLY A 135 7.99 23.12 10.90
C GLY A 135 8.16 22.07 9.81
N LYS A 136 8.15 22.47 8.53
CA LYS A 136 8.20 21.54 7.40
C LYS A 136 9.38 21.87 6.48
N MET A 137 10.01 20.82 5.96
CA MET A 137 11.15 20.93 5.05
C MET A 137 10.91 20.07 3.83
N VAL A 138 11.04 20.68 2.64
CA VAL A 138 11.09 19.92 1.39
C VAL A 138 12.53 19.54 1.08
N ALA A 139 12.72 18.27 0.71
CA ALA A 139 13.97 17.72 0.26
C ALA A 139 13.79 16.90 -1.02
N ASP A 140 14.75 17.00 -1.94
CA ASP A 140 14.86 16.22 -3.16
C ASP A 140 15.99 15.20 -3.02
N PRO A 141 15.69 13.90 -2.80
CA PRO A 141 16.71 12.88 -2.61
C PRO A 141 17.51 12.52 -3.87
N LEU A 142 17.03 12.90 -5.06
CA LEU A 142 17.72 12.62 -6.32
C LEU A 142 18.78 13.70 -6.59
N PHE A 143 18.39 14.97 -6.44
CA PHE A 143 19.26 16.12 -6.72
C PHE A 143 19.97 16.66 -5.47
N GLY A 144 19.69 16.11 -4.29
CA GLY A 144 20.29 16.56 -3.03
C GLY A 144 19.88 17.97 -2.65
N LEU A 145 18.65 18.37 -2.99
CA LEU A 145 18.16 19.75 -2.80
C LEU A 145 17.32 19.87 -1.54
N TRP A 146 17.35 21.05 -0.95
CA TRP A 146 16.42 21.52 0.06
C TRP A 146 16.33 23.04 0.01
N PHE A 147 15.31 23.60 0.66
CA PHE A 147 14.93 25.00 0.50
C PHE A 147 14.96 25.74 1.85
N PRO A 148 16.12 26.28 2.26
CA PRO A 148 16.21 27.06 3.49
C PRO A 148 15.54 28.44 3.34
N LYS A 149 14.99 28.96 4.43
CA LYS A 149 14.49 30.34 4.55
C LYS A 149 15.62 31.27 5.02
N ARG A 150 15.48 32.58 4.76
CA ARG A 150 16.46 33.59 5.21
C ARG A 150 16.51 33.78 6.73
N GLN A 151 15.40 33.57 7.44
CA GLN A 151 15.26 33.82 8.88
C GLN A 151 15.31 32.52 9.71
N ASP A 152 16.18 31.59 9.32
CA ASP A 152 16.19 30.21 9.79
C ASP A 152 14.93 29.40 9.42
N GLY A 153 15.09 28.09 9.34
CA GLY A 153 14.04 27.15 8.92
C GLY A 153 13.96 26.90 7.41
N TYR A 154 12.85 26.30 6.97
CA TYR A 154 12.71 25.74 5.62
C TYR A 154 11.35 26.04 4.98
N TYR A 155 11.32 26.03 3.65
CA TYR A 155 10.10 26.10 2.87
C TYR A 155 9.40 24.73 2.81
N ALA A 156 8.07 24.77 2.93
CA ALA A 156 7.18 23.64 2.75
C ALA A 156 6.74 23.50 1.28
N ILE A 157 6.08 22.40 0.92
CA ILE A 157 5.50 22.23 -0.43
C ILE A 157 4.48 23.32 -0.73
N ARG A 158 3.72 23.76 0.27
CA ARG A 158 2.76 24.86 0.11
C ARG A 158 3.45 26.14 -0.36
N ASP A 159 4.58 26.50 0.27
CA ASP A 159 5.34 27.69 -0.10
C ASP A 159 5.84 27.58 -1.55
N LEU A 160 6.36 26.40 -1.94
CA LEU A 160 6.83 26.13 -3.31
C LEU A 160 5.69 26.09 -4.35
N LYS A 161 4.46 25.76 -3.93
CA LYS A 161 3.26 25.82 -4.79
C LYS A 161 2.85 27.26 -5.07
N GLU A 162 2.94 28.11 -4.06
CA GLU A 162 2.52 29.52 -4.12
C GLU A 162 3.57 30.40 -4.80
N ASP A 163 4.87 30.12 -4.60
CA ASP A 163 5.96 30.91 -5.18
C ASP A 163 7.02 30.05 -5.92
N PRO A 164 6.91 29.93 -7.26
CA PRO A 164 7.90 29.23 -8.09
C PRO A 164 9.31 29.85 -8.05
N ALA A 165 9.45 31.13 -7.65
CA ALA A 165 10.75 31.79 -7.61
C ALA A 165 11.68 31.18 -6.54
N ILE A 166 11.13 30.56 -5.49
CA ILE A 166 11.92 29.87 -4.45
C ILE A 166 12.82 28.78 -5.08
N LEU A 167 12.28 27.98 -6.00
CA LEU A 167 13.05 26.95 -6.70
C LEU A 167 14.16 27.58 -7.56
N LEU A 168 13.81 28.59 -8.35
CA LEU A 168 14.75 29.23 -9.28
C LEU A 168 15.91 29.90 -8.53
N ASN A 169 15.61 30.60 -7.43
CA ASN A 169 16.60 31.22 -6.56
C ASN A 169 17.51 30.16 -5.95
N ARG A 170 16.94 29.05 -5.46
CA ARG A 170 17.74 27.96 -4.89
C ARG A 170 18.69 27.33 -5.90
N LEU A 171 18.22 27.11 -7.12
CA LEU A 171 19.08 26.63 -8.21
C LEU A 171 20.18 27.64 -8.53
N ALA A 172 19.87 28.95 -8.58
CA ALA A 172 20.86 30.00 -8.81
C ALA A 172 21.97 30.05 -7.75
N GLU A 173 21.61 29.93 -6.46
CA GLU A 173 22.58 29.85 -5.35
C GLU A 173 23.52 28.65 -5.46
N LEU A 174 22.96 27.47 -5.82
CA LEU A 174 23.75 26.27 -6.01
C LEU A 174 24.68 26.38 -7.24
N ARG A 175 24.25 27.10 -8.29
CA ARG A 175 25.12 27.45 -9.43
C ARG A 175 26.30 28.28 -9.00
N ALA A 176 26.04 29.34 -8.25
CA ALA A 176 27.07 30.26 -7.80
C ALA A 176 28.12 29.59 -6.89
N SER A 177 27.70 28.60 -6.10
CA SER A 177 28.59 27.86 -5.18
C SER A 177 29.23 26.61 -5.78
N ASN A 178 28.88 26.21 -7.02
CA ASN A 178 29.30 24.96 -7.66
C ASN A 178 29.08 23.71 -6.78
N ALA A 179 28.11 23.77 -5.86
CA ALA A 179 27.86 22.69 -4.90
C ALA A 179 27.13 21.53 -5.59
N ARG A 180 27.61 20.29 -5.47
CA ARG A 180 26.97 19.10 -6.07
C ARG A 180 26.50 18.11 -4.98
N PRO A 181 25.35 18.37 -4.35
CA PRO A 181 24.90 17.60 -3.20
C PRO A 181 24.20 16.27 -3.56
N GLY A 182 23.59 16.16 -4.75
CA GLY A 182 22.86 14.96 -5.18
C GLY A 182 23.60 14.05 -6.15
N ALA A 183 22.96 12.91 -6.44
CA ALA A 183 23.42 11.94 -7.44
C ALA A 183 23.22 12.46 -8.87
N ALA A 184 22.04 13.01 -9.14
CA ALA A 184 21.76 13.66 -10.41
C ALA A 184 22.42 15.05 -10.45
N ARG A 185 22.91 15.43 -11.63
CA ARG A 185 23.50 16.75 -11.86
C ARG A 185 22.40 17.81 -11.81
N TRP A 186 22.38 18.63 -10.75
CA TRP A 186 21.44 19.76 -10.60
C TRP A 186 21.56 20.80 -11.72
N ASP A 187 22.72 20.87 -12.41
CA ASP A 187 22.92 21.72 -13.60
C ASP A 187 21.82 21.50 -14.65
N PHE A 188 21.30 20.27 -14.71
CA PHE A 188 20.24 19.83 -15.60
C PHE A 188 18.89 19.67 -14.90
N TYR A 189 18.69 20.27 -13.72
CA TYR A 189 17.39 20.24 -13.05
C TYR A 189 16.34 20.81 -14.02
N PRO A 190 15.38 20.01 -14.48
CA PRO A 190 14.44 20.42 -15.52
C PRO A 190 13.33 21.25 -14.88
N SER A 191 13.65 22.49 -14.47
CA SER A 191 12.75 23.38 -13.71
C SER A 191 11.45 23.70 -14.45
N ALA A 192 11.45 23.67 -15.79
CA ALA A 192 10.24 23.81 -16.60
C ALA A 192 9.30 22.59 -16.54
N GLN A 193 9.82 21.41 -16.18
CA GLN A 193 9.05 20.17 -16.07
C GLN A 193 8.74 19.83 -14.61
N TYR A 194 9.68 20.10 -13.69
CA TYR A 194 9.58 19.76 -12.27
C TYR A 194 9.01 20.94 -11.48
N VAL A 195 7.77 21.29 -11.82
CA VAL A 195 7.07 22.42 -11.25
C VAL A 195 6.34 21.98 -9.97
N TYR A 196 6.43 22.80 -8.93
CA TYR A 196 5.82 22.51 -7.64
C TYR A 196 4.35 22.92 -7.56
N SER A 197 3.87 23.85 -8.40
CA SER A 197 2.49 24.37 -8.40
C SER A 197 1.42 23.26 -8.39
N ASP A 198 1.67 22.16 -9.09
CA ASP A 198 0.77 21.01 -9.19
C ASP A 198 1.19 19.80 -8.35
N ALA A 199 2.03 20.00 -7.33
CA ALA A 199 2.48 18.92 -6.46
C ALA A 199 1.33 18.26 -5.69
N ARG A 200 1.35 16.92 -5.65
CA ARG A 200 0.35 16.08 -4.96
C ARG A 200 1.01 14.93 -4.23
N THR A 201 0.45 14.55 -3.08
CA THR A 201 0.94 13.45 -2.24
C THR A 201 0.84 12.06 -2.90
N ILE A 202 -0.14 11.86 -3.78
CA ILE A 202 -0.37 10.60 -4.49
C ILE A 202 -0.09 10.79 -5.98
N ASN A 203 0.64 9.85 -6.59
CA ASN A 203 0.72 9.77 -8.05
C ASN A 203 -0.62 9.26 -8.61
N TRP A 204 -1.58 10.17 -8.75
CA TRP A 204 -2.91 9.93 -9.32
C TRP A 204 -2.87 9.56 -10.80
N SER A 205 -1.77 9.84 -11.51
CA SER A 205 -1.63 9.54 -12.94
C SER A 205 -1.22 8.09 -13.23
N LYS A 206 -0.87 7.31 -12.19
CA LYS A 206 -0.29 5.97 -12.31
C LYS A 206 -1.24 4.93 -12.92
N SER A 207 -2.55 5.04 -12.71
CA SER A 207 -3.54 4.11 -13.27
C SER A 207 -4.87 4.79 -13.53
N LEU A 208 -5.69 4.22 -14.43
CA LEU A 208 -7.03 4.74 -14.72
C LEU A 208 -7.91 4.77 -13.47
N ILE A 209 -7.81 3.76 -12.60
CA ILE A 209 -8.54 3.70 -11.33
C ILE A 209 -8.16 4.89 -10.46
N LEU A 210 -6.86 5.17 -10.28
CA LEU A 210 -6.41 6.31 -9.50
C LEU A 210 -6.81 7.64 -10.12
N LYS A 211 -6.80 7.77 -11.44
CA LYS A 211 -7.28 8.97 -12.14
C LYS A 211 -8.76 9.22 -11.88
N LEU A 212 -9.59 8.17 -11.96
CA LEU A 212 -11.03 8.23 -11.69
C LEU A 212 -11.31 8.53 -10.21
N SER A 213 -10.61 7.86 -9.29
CA SER A 213 -10.72 8.15 -7.85
C SER A 213 -10.33 9.58 -7.54
N TYR A 214 -9.25 10.10 -8.13
CA TYR A 214 -8.84 11.49 -7.97
C TYR A 214 -9.91 12.45 -8.48
N TRP A 215 -10.46 12.22 -9.67
CA TRP A 215 -11.52 13.05 -10.23
C TRP A 215 -12.74 13.13 -9.29
N LEU A 216 -13.17 11.98 -8.73
CA LEU A 216 -14.28 11.93 -7.80
C LEU A 216 -13.96 12.65 -6.48
N LEU A 217 -12.80 12.36 -5.88
CA LEU A 217 -12.35 12.98 -4.64
C LEU A 217 -12.18 14.50 -4.80
N ARG A 218 -11.69 14.96 -5.95
CA ARG A 218 -11.55 16.39 -6.27
C ARG A 218 -12.91 17.09 -6.30
N ARG A 219 -13.96 16.43 -6.79
CA ARG A 219 -15.32 16.99 -6.79
C ARG A 219 -15.92 17.11 -5.39
N VAL A 220 -15.62 16.17 -4.49
CA VAL A 220 -16.17 16.15 -3.14
C VAL A 220 -15.36 17.02 -2.16
N MET A 221 -14.03 17.01 -2.28
CA MET A 221 -13.11 17.59 -1.30
C MET A 221 -12.37 18.84 -1.79
N GLY A 222 -12.51 19.21 -3.07
CA GLY A 222 -11.76 20.31 -3.66
C GLY A 222 -10.24 20.10 -3.57
N GLN A 223 -9.49 21.17 -3.29
CA GLN A 223 -8.03 21.13 -3.28
C GLN A 223 -7.41 20.17 -2.24
N ARG A 224 -8.17 19.83 -1.18
CA ARG A 224 -7.71 18.89 -0.13
C ARG A 224 -7.39 17.49 -0.67
N ALA A 225 -7.92 17.13 -1.84
CA ALA A 225 -7.60 15.87 -2.50
C ALA A 225 -6.10 15.74 -2.87
N ASP A 226 -5.38 16.86 -3.06
CA ASP A 226 -3.94 16.85 -3.37
C ASP A 226 -3.07 16.46 -2.18
N GLU A 227 -3.59 16.67 -0.97
CA GLU A 227 -2.86 16.55 0.30
C GLU A 227 -3.20 15.24 1.04
N LEU A 228 -4.01 14.36 0.41
CA LEU A 228 -4.40 13.09 1.00
C LEU A 228 -3.19 12.23 1.36
N ALA A 229 -3.00 12.02 2.65
CA ALA A 229 -1.90 11.21 3.16
C ALA A 229 -1.93 9.81 2.54
N ARG A 230 -0.77 9.39 2.02
CA ARG A 230 -0.56 8.00 1.63
C ARG A 230 -0.50 7.13 2.87
N PRO A 231 -1.18 5.97 2.89
CA PRO A 231 -1.00 5.02 3.98
C PRO A 231 0.46 4.60 4.09
N ALA A 232 1.03 4.63 5.29
CA ALA A 232 2.45 4.37 5.53
C ALA A 232 2.90 3.00 4.98
N PHE A 233 2.04 1.98 5.07
CA PHE A 233 2.34 0.64 4.58
C PHE A 233 2.59 0.57 3.06
N VAL A 234 2.15 1.56 2.27
CA VAL A 234 2.38 1.61 0.82
C VAL A 234 3.85 1.91 0.49
N GLU A 235 4.59 2.50 1.42
CA GLU A 235 6.00 2.79 1.20
C GLU A 235 6.90 1.57 1.48
N GLU A 236 6.36 0.49 2.07
CA GLU A 236 7.11 -0.72 2.48
C GLU A 236 6.54 -2.00 1.83
N PRO A 237 7.20 -2.59 0.81
CA PRO A 237 6.65 -3.72 0.06
C PRO A 237 6.23 -4.95 0.90
N PRO A 238 6.97 -5.35 1.96
CA PRO A 238 6.55 -6.46 2.81
C PRO A 238 5.19 -6.24 3.48
N LEU A 239 4.87 -5.02 3.90
CA LEU A 239 3.59 -4.71 4.53
C LEU A 239 2.43 -4.82 3.53
N ILE A 240 2.63 -4.41 2.28
CA ILE A 240 1.63 -4.58 1.21
C ILE A 240 1.29 -6.07 1.04
N VAL A 241 2.31 -6.95 1.07
CA VAL A 241 2.10 -8.39 0.96
C VAL A 241 1.33 -8.91 2.17
N ILE A 242 1.76 -8.59 3.39
CA ILE A 242 1.11 -9.03 4.62
C ILE A 242 -0.37 -8.63 4.65
N TYR A 243 -0.68 -7.35 4.43
CA TYR A 243 -2.06 -6.88 4.43
C TYR A 243 -2.87 -7.44 3.25
N GLY A 244 -2.26 -7.57 2.08
CA GLY A 244 -2.90 -8.12 0.90
C GLY A 244 -3.28 -9.59 1.07
N THR A 245 -2.37 -10.41 1.61
CA THR A 245 -2.65 -11.83 1.89
C THR A 245 -3.64 -11.99 3.04
N ALA A 246 -3.58 -11.15 4.08
CA ALA A 246 -4.55 -11.20 5.17
C ALA A 246 -5.97 -10.85 4.70
N ALA A 247 -6.10 -9.86 3.80
CA ALA A 247 -7.38 -9.54 3.18
C ALA A 247 -7.90 -10.71 2.31
N LEU A 248 -7.01 -11.37 1.56
CA LEU A 248 -7.38 -12.54 0.77
C LEU A 248 -7.80 -13.73 1.65
N GLU A 249 -7.09 -13.99 2.74
CA GLU A 249 -7.46 -15.01 3.73
C GLU A 249 -8.85 -14.76 4.30
N PHE A 250 -9.14 -13.51 4.67
CA PHE A 250 -10.45 -13.13 5.16
C PHE A 250 -11.55 -13.41 4.13
N ILE A 251 -11.34 -13.07 2.86
CA ILE A 251 -12.28 -13.37 1.77
C ILE A 251 -12.47 -14.89 1.60
N VAL A 252 -11.37 -15.65 1.59
CA VAL A 252 -11.39 -17.12 1.47
C VAL A 252 -12.20 -17.75 2.61
N LEU A 253 -12.01 -17.27 3.85
CA LEU A 253 -12.76 -17.73 5.02
C LEU A 253 -14.24 -17.39 4.91
N LEU A 254 -14.60 -16.17 4.48
CA LEU A 254 -16.00 -15.78 4.26
C LEU A 254 -16.69 -16.65 3.20
N VAL A 255 -16.00 -16.91 2.08
CA VAL A 255 -16.51 -17.80 1.01
C VAL A 255 -16.70 -19.22 1.55
N TRP A 256 -15.73 -19.74 2.30
CA TRP A 256 -15.81 -21.06 2.92
C TRP A 256 -17.00 -21.17 3.89
N LEU A 257 -17.19 -20.19 4.76
CA LEU A 257 -18.32 -20.12 5.69
C LEU A 257 -19.66 -20.02 4.94
N GLY A 258 -19.74 -19.22 3.87
CA GLY A 258 -20.91 -19.11 3.02
C GLY A 258 -21.30 -20.43 2.37
N ILE A 259 -20.32 -21.16 1.81
CA ILE A 259 -20.52 -22.49 1.24
C ILE A 259 -21.01 -23.47 2.30
N ARG A 260 -20.39 -23.50 3.49
CA ARG A 260 -20.81 -24.39 4.59
C ARG A 260 -22.23 -24.08 5.08
N ARG A 261 -22.58 -22.80 5.22
CA ARG A 261 -23.93 -22.37 5.61
C ARG A 261 -24.97 -22.78 4.58
N TRP A 262 -24.68 -22.59 3.30
CA TRP A 262 -25.56 -23.01 2.21
C TRP A 262 -25.77 -24.53 2.18
N GLN A 263 -24.70 -25.31 2.36
CA GLN A 263 -24.76 -26.77 2.44
C GLN A 263 -25.57 -27.25 3.65
N TRP A 264 -25.39 -26.63 4.81
CA TRP A 264 -26.15 -26.95 6.01
C TRP A 264 -27.65 -26.68 5.79
N LYS A 265 -28.00 -25.52 5.23
CA LYS A 265 -29.39 -25.19 4.88
C LYS A 265 -30.00 -26.18 3.90
N ARG A 266 -29.26 -26.62 2.88
CA ARG A 266 -29.72 -27.67 1.94
C ARG A 266 -29.95 -29.03 2.62
N ARG A 267 -29.05 -29.42 3.54
CA ARG A 267 -29.20 -30.69 4.27
C ARG A 267 -30.41 -30.66 5.19
N THR A 268 -30.66 -29.56 5.90
CA THR A 268 -31.82 -29.43 6.78
C THR A 268 -33.13 -29.35 6.01
N THR A 269 -33.18 -28.64 4.86
CA THR A 269 -34.38 -28.63 4.00
C THR A 269 -34.63 -29.99 3.35
N ALA A 270 -33.59 -30.69 2.89
CA ALA A 270 -33.74 -32.06 2.39
C ALA A 270 -34.26 -33.00 3.48
N ALA A 271 -33.68 -32.96 4.69
CA ALA A 271 -34.13 -33.77 5.83
C ALA A 271 -35.58 -33.46 6.22
N ALA A 272 -35.99 -32.19 6.24
CA ALA A 272 -37.37 -31.78 6.50
C ALA A 272 -38.34 -32.17 5.37
N GLY A 273 -37.86 -32.28 4.13
CA GLY A 273 -38.62 -32.81 2.99
C GLY A 273 -38.86 -34.31 3.14
N TRP A 274 -37.83 -35.08 3.49
CA TRP A 274 -37.94 -36.51 3.75
C TRP A 274 -38.86 -36.84 4.93
N HIS A 275 -38.82 -36.05 6.01
CA HIS A 275 -39.72 -36.23 7.15
C HIS A 275 -41.19 -36.03 6.76
N ARG A 276 -41.50 -35.01 5.94
CA ARG A 276 -42.86 -34.77 5.43
C ARG A 276 -43.36 -35.85 4.47
N ILE A 277 -42.47 -36.42 3.67
CA ILE A 277 -42.81 -37.57 2.80
C ILE A 277 -43.11 -38.79 3.68
N ALA A 278 -42.27 -39.08 4.67
CA ALA A 278 -42.47 -40.20 5.58
C ALA A 278 -43.78 -40.08 6.38
N GLU A 279 -44.11 -38.89 6.92
CA GLU A 279 -45.39 -38.65 7.60
C GLU A 279 -46.60 -38.87 6.69
N LYS A 280 -46.54 -38.39 5.43
CA LYS A 280 -47.60 -38.65 4.45
C LYS A 280 -47.75 -40.13 4.14
N THR A 281 -46.64 -40.85 3.95
CA THR A 281 -46.68 -42.30 3.66
C THR A 281 -47.25 -43.08 4.84
N VAL A 282 -46.87 -42.75 6.08
CA VAL A 282 -47.41 -43.38 7.29
C VAL A 282 -48.90 -43.04 7.47
N GLY A 283 -49.32 -41.81 7.19
CA GLY A 283 -50.73 -41.42 7.21
C GLY A 283 -51.58 -42.20 6.20
N VAL A 284 -51.11 -42.32 4.95
CA VAL A 284 -51.78 -43.07 3.89
C VAL A 284 -51.90 -44.56 4.23
N VAL A 285 -50.84 -45.18 4.78
CA VAL A 285 -50.89 -46.58 5.20
C VAL A 285 -51.89 -46.80 6.34
N ARG A 286 -52.00 -45.84 7.26
CA ARG A 286 -52.93 -45.91 8.39
C ARG A 286 -54.39 -45.76 7.94
N ASP A 287 -54.67 -44.88 6.99
CA ASP A 287 -56.01 -44.72 6.41
C ASP A 287 -56.43 -45.95 5.60
N VAL A 288 -55.50 -46.59 4.87
CA VAL A 288 -55.76 -47.85 4.15
C VAL A 288 -56.06 -49.01 5.12
N GLN A 289 -55.36 -49.08 6.25
CA GLN A 289 -55.63 -50.09 7.30
C GLN A 289 -56.96 -49.87 8.02
N MET A 290 -57.39 -48.62 8.22
CA MET A 290 -58.69 -48.31 8.82
C MET A 290 -59.84 -48.65 7.88
N LYS A 291 -59.70 -48.34 6.58
CA LYS A 291 -60.72 -48.62 5.57
C LYS A 291 -60.92 -50.12 5.32
N GLY A 292 -59.84 -50.90 5.31
CA GLY A 292 -59.93 -52.37 5.25
C GLY A 292 -60.53 -53.04 6.50
N ARG A 293 -60.66 -52.31 7.61
CA ARG A 293 -61.27 -52.79 8.86
C ARG A 293 -62.77 -52.49 8.92
N GLU A 294 -63.21 -51.40 8.28
CA GLU A 294 -64.64 -51.06 8.12
C GLU A 294 -65.31 -51.92 7.04
N ASP A 295 -64.60 -52.27 5.96
CA ASP A 295 -65.12 -53.16 4.91
C ASP A 295 -65.13 -54.65 5.33
N GLY A 296 -64.53 -55.00 6.48
CA GLY A 296 -64.42 -56.36 7.00
C GLY A 296 -65.46 -56.75 8.07
N SER A 297 -66.29 -55.82 8.53
CA SER A 297 -67.30 -56.08 9.59
C SER A 297 -68.71 -56.38 9.07
N GLY A 298 -68.86 -56.70 7.78
CA GLY A 298 -70.15 -56.93 7.13
C GLY A 298 -70.43 -58.36 6.67
N PHE A 299 -69.67 -59.36 7.13
CA PHE A 299 -69.91 -60.75 6.76
C PHE A 299 -69.90 -61.64 8.01
N LEU A 300 -70.98 -62.42 8.17
CA LEU A 300 -71.33 -63.30 9.29
C LEU A 300 -72.31 -62.69 10.32
N ASP A 301 -73.56 -62.56 9.90
CA ASP A 301 -74.69 -62.99 10.74
C ASP A 301 -75.64 -63.81 9.86
N HIS A 302 -75.81 -65.08 10.25
CA HIS A 302 -76.81 -66.04 9.80
C HIS A 302 -77.93 -66.09 10.84
#